data_AF-A0AAD6QNS3-F1
#
_entry.id   AF-A0AAD6QNS3-F1
#
_cell.length_a   1.000
_cell.length_b   1.000
_cell.length_c   1.000
_cell.angle_alpha   90.00
_cell.angle_beta   90.00
_cell.angle_gamma   90.00
#
_symmetry.space_group_name_H-M   'P 1'
#
loop_
_entity.id
_entity.type
_entity.pdbx_description
1 polymer ?
#
loop_
_entity_poly.entity_id
_entity_poly.type
_entity_poly.pdbx_seq_one_letter_code
_entity_poly.pdbx_strand_id
1 'polypeptide(L)' 'MKNCIVVCDVSGSMSETLIEVFMALCMLVSKLYENPWKGKLITISQNPMLQMVEGDSLLQKTEFMMSMDWGI' A
#
# COMPACT_ATOMS: atom_id res chain seq x y z
N MET A 1 5.89 10.68 12.06
CA MET A 1 7.15 9.96 11.72
C MET A 1 7.70 10.61 10.46
N LYS A 2 8.98 11.01 10.41
CA LYS A 2 9.48 11.82 9.27
C LYS A 2 10.06 11.00 8.11
N ASN A 3 10.69 9.85 8.38
CA ASN A 3 11.40 9.06 7.36
C ASN A 3 11.12 7.56 7.53
N CYS A 4 9.94 7.11 7.13
CA CYS A 4 9.61 5.69 7.11
C CYS A 4 8.79 5.40 5.85
N ILE A 5 8.93 4.20 5.29
CA ILE A 5 8.18 3.72 4.13
C ILE A 5 7.60 2.36 4.43
N VAL A 6 6.38 2.12 3.98
CA VAL A 6 5.73 0.82 4.12
C VAL A 6 6.23 -0.11 3.03
N VAL A 7 6.53 -1.35 3.41
CA VAL A 7 6.95 -2.41 2.51
C VAL A 7 6.01 -3.59 2.70
N CYS A 8 5.35 -4.02 1.64
CA CYS A 8 4.48 -5.19 1.60
C CYS A 8 5.21 -6.36 0.98
N ASP A 9 5.18 -7.53 1.62
CA ASP A 9 5.37 -8.77 0.88
C ASP A 9 4.02 -9.15 0.26
N VAL A 10 3.98 -9.31 -1.07
CA VAL A 10 2.81 -9.80 -1.83
C VAL A 10 3.16 -11.03 -2.65
N SER A 11 4.22 -11.75 -2.25
CA SER A 11 4.48 -13.10 -2.76
C SER A 11 3.29 -14.02 -2.49
N GLY A 12 3.19 -15.11 -3.25
CA GLY A 12 2.05 -16.05 -3.25
C GLY A 12 1.70 -16.74 -1.92
N SER A 13 2.29 -16.32 -0.80
CA SER A 13 1.89 -16.64 0.56
C SER A 13 0.76 -15.73 1.11
N MET A 14 0.41 -14.65 0.43
CA MET A 14 -0.67 -13.74 0.83
C MET A 14 -2.05 -14.28 0.42
N SER A 15 -2.86 -14.65 1.42
CA SER A 15 -4.28 -14.93 1.25
C SER A 15 -5.10 -13.64 1.19
N GLU A 16 -6.34 -13.70 0.71
CA GLU A 16 -7.26 -12.55 0.60
C GLU A 16 -7.36 -11.75 1.92
N THR A 17 -7.42 -12.44 3.07
CA THR A 17 -7.49 -11.80 4.39
C THR A 17 -6.23 -11.01 4.76
N LEU A 18 -5.04 -11.45 4.30
CA LEU A 18 -3.79 -10.73 4.56
C LEU A 18 -3.72 -9.42 3.77
N ILE A 19 -4.32 -9.38 2.57
CA ILE A 19 -4.41 -8.17 1.73
C ILE A 19 -5.27 -7.11 2.42
N GLU A 20 -6.42 -7.47 3.01
CA GLU A 20 -7.29 -6.51 3.71
C GLU A 20 -6.61 -5.84 4.91
N VAL A 21 -5.93 -6.64 5.74
CA VAL A 21 -5.16 -6.13 6.89
C VAL A 21 -4.05 -5.20 6.42
N PHE A 22 -3.40 -5.55 5.30
CA PHE A 22 -2.33 -4.72 4.75
C PHE A 22 -2.84 -3.42 4.13
N MET A 23 -3.99 -3.45 3.44
CA MET A 23 -4.66 -2.24 2.95
C MET A 23 -4.96 -1.29 4.11
N ALA A 24 -5.49 -1.81 5.23
CA ALA A 24 -5.74 -1.02 6.43
C ALA A 24 -4.46 -0.37 6.98
N LEU A 25 -3.35 -1.11 7.03
CA LEU A 25 -2.05 -0.60 7.46
C LEU A 25 -1.53 0.50 6.52
N CYS A 26 -1.58 0.28 5.21
CA CYS A 26 -1.17 1.27 4.22
C CYS A 26 -2.00 2.55 4.29
N MET A 27 -3.31 2.42 4.44
CA MET A 27 -4.20 3.56 4.60
C MET A 27 -3.87 4.37 5.86
N LEU A 28 -3.61 3.69 6.99
CA LEU A 28 -3.18 4.35 8.21
C LEU A 28 -1.86 5.10 8.00
N VAL A 29 -0.88 4.42 7.43
CA VAL A 29 0.47 4.95 7.30
C VAL A 29 0.57 6.06 6.25
N SER A 30 -0.19 5.97 5.15
CA SER A 30 -0.30 7.01 4.11
C SER A 30 -0.75 8.37 4.68
N LYS A 31 -1.50 8.36 5.79
CA LYS A 31 -1.96 9.56 6.50
C LYS A 31 -0.96 10.08 7.52
N LEU A 32 -0.15 9.20 8.10
CA LEU A 32 0.80 9.54 9.17
C LEU A 32 2.13 10.08 8.65
N TYR A 33 2.47 9.82 7.38
CA TYR A 33 3.72 10.25 6.77
C TYR A 33 3.58 11.56 5.99
N GLU A 34 4.62 12.37 6.12
CA GLU A 34 4.77 13.63 5.40
C GLU A 34 5.60 13.43 4.12
N ASN A 35 5.74 14.50 3.34
CA ASN A 35 6.57 14.47 2.14
C ASN A 35 8.04 14.13 2.50
N PRO A 36 8.74 13.35 1.66
CA PRO A 36 8.35 12.89 0.32
C PRO A 36 7.61 11.54 0.29
N TRP A 37 7.34 10.92 1.45
CA TRP A 37 6.84 9.54 1.56
C TRP A 37 5.31 9.44 1.71
N LYS A 38 4.64 10.58 1.89
CA LYS A 38 3.18 10.66 1.95
C LYS A 38 2.55 9.90 0.77
N GLY A 39 1.67 8.95 1.09
CA GLY A 39 0.95 8.14 0.11
C GLY A 39 1.77 7.04 -0.59
N LYS A 40 3.07 6.89 -0.30
CA LYS A 40 3.94 5.92 -0.96
C LYS A 40 4.08 4.63 -0.17
N LEU A 41 4.07 3.50 -0.88
CA LEU A 41 4.35 2.16 -0.36
C LEU A 41 5.15 1.36 -1.39
N ILE A 42 5.89 0.35 -0.94
CA ILE A 42 6.59 -0.59 -1.82
C ILE A 42 5.88 -1.93 -1.74
N THR A 43 5.54 -2.52 -2.88
CA THR A 43 5.19 -3.95 -2.96
C THR A 43 6.44 -4.75 -3.30
N ILE A 44 6.62 -5.88 -2.65
CA ILE A 44 7.68 -6.85 -2.90
C ILE A 44 7.02 -8.13 -3.40
N SER A 45 7.25 -8.40 -4.67
CA SER A 45 7.01 -9.68 -5.33
C SER A 45 8.28 -10.04 -6.12
N GLN A 46 8.15 -10.82 -7.19
CA GLN A 46 9.25 -11.05 -8.13
C GLN A 46 9.80 -9.72 -8.71
N ASN A 47 8.95 -8.71 -8.89
CA ASN A 47 9.32 -7.38 -9.36
C ASN A 47 8.82 -6.30 -8.39
N PRO A 48 9.68 -5.79 -7.48
CA PRO A 48 9.26 -4.77 -6.53
C PRO A 48 8.82 -3.47 -7.20
N MET A 49 7.71 -2.89 -6.74
CA MET A 49 7.18 -1.63 -7.29
C MET A 49 6.96 -0.59 -6.19
N LEU A 50 7.35 0.66 -6.47
CA LEU A 50 6.95 1.81 -5.67
C LEU A 50 5.58 2.28 -6.16
N GLN A 51 4.60 2.22 -5.26
CA GLN A 51 3.21 2.53 -5.53
C GLN A 51 2.81 3.81 -4.80
N MET A 52 2.00 4.64 -5.46
CA MET A 52 1.43 5.84 -4.89
C MET A 52 -0.07 5.63 -4.74
N VAL A 53 -0.59 5.65 -3.52
CA VAL A 53 -2.02 5.53 -3.27
C VAL A 53 -2.71 6.83 -3.68
N GLU A 54 -3.58 6.74 -4.68
CA GLU A 54 -4.36 7.87 -5.19
C GLU A 54 -5.78 7.93 -4.62
N GLY A 55 -6.41 9.10 -4.74
CA GLY A 55 -7.77 9.35 -4.26
C GLY A 55 -7.85 10.27 -3.04
N ASP A 56 -8.97 10.97 -2.92
CA ASP A 56 -9.20 11.97 -1.86
C ASP A 56 -9.98 11.38 -0.69
N SER A 57 -10.96 10.53 -0.98
CA SER A 57 -11.77 9.85 0.03
C SER A 57 -11.17 8.51 0.45
N LEU A 58 -11.60 8.00 1.62
CA LEU A 58 -11.22 6.65 2.05
C LEU A 58 -11.67 5.61 1.01
N LEU A 59 -12.88 5.75 0.48
CA LEU A 59 -13.44 4.85 -0.54
C LEU A 59 -12.56 4.80 -1.79
N GLN A 60 -12.21 5.95 -2.37
CA GLN A 60 -11.36 6.03 -3.56
C GLN A 60 -9.99 5.39 -3.35
N LYS A 61 -9.39 5.59 -2.16
CA LYS A 61 -8.11 4.96 -1.83
C LYS A 61 -8.22 3.44 -1.71
N THR A 62 -9.30 2.95 -1.09
CA THR A 62 -9.55 1.51 -1.00
C THR A 62 -9.79 0.92 -2.40
N GLU A 63 -10.60 1.56 -3.24
CA GLU A 63 -10.84 1.14 -4.63
C GLU A 63 -9.55 1.13 -5.47
N PHE A 64 -8.70 2.15 -5.30
CA PHE A 64 -7.37 2.18 -5.91
C PHE A 64 -6.53 0.97 -5.46
N MET A 65 -6.44 0.70 -4.15
CA MET A 65 -5.66 -0.42 -3.64
C MET A 65 -6.21 -1.79 -4.07
N MET A 66 -7.53 -1.94 -4.17
CA MET A 66 -8.16 -3.18 -4.65
C MET A 66 -7.93 -3.43 -6.15
N SER A 67 -7.78 -2.37 -6.95
CA SER A 67 -7.52 -2.47 -8.40
C SER A 67 -6.04 -2.44 -8.77
N MET A 68 -5.16 -2.21 -7.80
CA MET A 68 -3.72 -2.15 -8.02
C MET A 68 -3.18 -3.51 -8.46
N ASP A 69 -2.20 -3.48 -9.36
CA ASP A 69 -1.42 -4.68 -9.65
C ASP A 69 -0.52 -5.00 -8.46
N TRP A 70 -0.86 -6.08 -7.76
CA TRP A 70 -0.08 -6.60 -6.63
C TRP A 70 1.06 -7.50 -7.08
N GLY A 71 1.21 -7.78 -8.38
CA GLY A 71 2.26 -8.64 -8.92
C GLY A 71 2.19 -10.08 -8.39
N ILE A 72 0.98 -10.54 -8.10
CA ILE A 72 0.62 -11.93 -7.77
C ILE A 72 0.57 -12.77 -9.04
#